data_AF-A0A2J8RHV2-F1
#
_entry.id   AF-A0A2J8RHV2-F1
#
_cell.length_a   1.000
_cell.length_b   1.000
_cell.length_c   1.000
_cell.angle_alpha   90.00
_cell.angle_beta   90.00
_cell.angle_gamma   90.00
#
_symmetry.space_group_name_H-M   'P 1'
#
loop_
_entity.id
_entity.type
_entity.pdbx_description
1 polymer ?
#
loop_
_entity_poly.entity_id
_entity_poly.type
_entity_poly.pdbx_seq_one_letter_code
_entity_poly.pdbx_strand_id
1 'polypeptide(L)'
;MHTLVFLSTRQVLQCQPAACQALPLLPRELFPLLFKVAFMDKKTVVLRELVHTWPFPLLSFQQLLQECAHCSRALLQERPSTESMQAVILGLTARLHTSEPGASTQPLCRKHALRVLDMTGLLDDGVEQDPGTMSMWDCTAAVARTCIAQQQGGAAEPGPAPIPVEVRVDLRVNRASYAFLREALRSSVGSPLRLCCRDLRAEDLPMRNTVALLQLLDAGCLRRVDLRFNNLGLRGLSVIIPHVARFQHLASLRLHYVHGDSRQPSVDGEDNFRYFLAQMGRFTCLRELSMGSSLLSGRLD
;
A
#
# COMPACT_ATOMS: atom_id res chain seq x y z
N MET A 1 3.41 4.34 -29.14
CA MET A 1 3.17 5.61 -29.85
C MET A 1 2.84 6.70 -28.84
N HIS A 2 3.22 7.96 -29.11
CA HIS A 2 2.84 9.12 -28.29
C HIS A 2 1.83 9.99 -29.07
N THR A 3 0.74 10.38 -28.43
CA THR A 3 -0.25 11.28 -29.05
C THR A 3 0.18 12.74 -28.89
N LEU A 4 -0.42 13.65 -29.68
CA LEU A 4 -0.20 15.10 -29.51
C LEU A 4 -0.50 15.56 -28.08
N VAL A 5 -1.60 15.07 -27.49
CA VAL A 5 -1.96 15.35 -26.10
C VAL A 5 -0.80 15.01 -25.14
N PHE A 6 -0.16 13.85 -25.30
CA PHE A 6 0.98 13.45 -24.48
C PHE A 6 2.17 14.40 -24.64
N LEU A 7 2.52 14.76 -25.88
CA LEU A 7 3.63 15.66 -26.16
C LEU A 7 3.36 17.07 -25.61
N SER A 8 2.14 17.57 -25.77
CA SER A 8 1.70 18.86 -25.20
C SER A 8 1.74 18.84 -23.67
N THR A 9 1.25 17.77 -23.02
CA THR A 9 1.37 17.59 -21.57
C THR A 9 2.83 17.64 -21.15
N ARG A 10 3.70 16.89 -21.82
CA ARG A 10 5.13 16.86 -21.52
C ARG A 10 5.78 18.25 -21.67
N GLN A 11 5.38 19.00 -22.68
CA GLN A 11 5.86 20.37 -22.91
C GLN A 11 5.40 21.33 -21.82
N VAL A 12 4.12 21.25 -21.39
CA VAL A 12 3.60 22.05 -20.26
C VAL A 12 4.40 21.78 -18.99
N LEU A 13 4.72 20.51 -18.73
CA LEU A 13 5.47 20.07 -17.55
C LEU A 13 6.97 20.40 -17.59
N GLN A 14 7.48 20.97 -18.70
CA GLN A 14 8.89 21.33 -18.83
C GLN A 14 9.27 22.44 -17.83
N CYS A 15 8.38 23.44 -17.66
CA CYS A 15 8.50 24.50 -16.65
C CYS A 15 7.55 24.22 -15.47
N GLN A 16 8.07 23.58 -14.42
CA GLN A 16 7.24 23.16 -13.26
C GLN A 16 6.48 24.31 -12.58
N PRO A 17 7.06 25.50 -12.32
CA PRO A 17 6.33 26.60 -11.69
C PRO A 17 5.14 27.09 -12.53
N ALA A 18 5.35 27.24 -13.85
CA ALA A 18 4.30 27.64 -14.77
C ALA A 18 3.22 26.55 -14.87
N ALA A 19 3.61 25.28 -14.88
CA ALA A 19 2.67 24.16 -14.86
C ALA A 19 1.77 24.18 -13.62
N CYS A 20 2.35 24.39 -12.42
CA CYS A 20 1.58 24.48 -11.18
C CYS A 20 0.56 25.63 -11.21
N GLN A 21 0.96 26.80 -11.72
CA GLN A 21 0.04 27.94 -11.88
C GLN A 21 -1.08 27.67 -12.88
N ALA A 22 -0.83 26.83 -13.90
CA ALA A 22 -1.83 26.49 -14.89
C ALA A 22 -2.82 25.40 -14.42
N LEU A 23 -2.48 24.57 -13.42
CA LEU A 23 -3.32 23.44 -12.98
C LEU A 23 -4.80 23.79 -12.72
N PRO A 24 -5.14 24.92 -12.05
CA PRO A 24 -6.54 25.29 -11.82
C PRO A 24 -7.33 25.61 -13.10
N LEU A 25 -6.62 25.94 -14.19
CA LEU A 25 -7.21 26.31 -15.48
C LEU A 25 -7.36 25.11 -16.41
N LEU A 26 -6.75 23.97 -16.09
CA LEU A 26 -6.75 22.79 -16.94
C LEU A 26 -8.00 21.93 -16.73
N PRO A 27 -8.55 21.33 -17.80
CA PRO A 27 -9.60 20.34 -17.67
C PRO A 27 -9.18 19.19 -16.75
N ARG A 28 -10.05 18.79 -15.83
CA ARG A 28 -9.82 17.70 -14.87
C ARG A 28 -9.50 16.37 -15.56
N GLU A 29 -9.98 16.17 -16.78
CA GLU A 29 -9.74 14.99 -17.61
C GLU A 29 -8.25 14.83 -17.99
N LEU A 30 -7.46 15.91 -17.91
CA LEU A 30 -6.02 15.87 -18.16
C LEU A 30 -5.20 15.47 -16.93
N PHE A 31 -5.75 15.53 -15.72
CA PHE A 31 -5.02 15.22 -14.48
C PHE A 31 -4.41 13.82 -14.45
N PRO A 32 -5.10 12.76 -14.91
CA PRO A 32 -4.49 11.43 -15.01
C PRO A 32 -3.23 11.40 -15.88
N LEU A 33 -3.26 12.08 -17.03
CA LEU A 33 -2.14 12.15 -17.94
C LEU A 33 -1.01 13.05 -17.40
N LEU A 34 -1.36 14.20 -16.82
CA LEU A 34 -0.41 15.10 -16.14
C LEU A 34 0.35 14.35 -15.05
N PHE A 35 -0.36 13.57 -14.22
CA PHE A 35 0.25 12.75 -13.18
C PHE A 35 1.21 11.72 -13.77
N LYS A 36 0.76 10.95 -14.77
CA LYS A 36 1.59 9.91 -15.42
C LYS A 36 2.88 10.51 -15.99
N VAL A 37 2.78 11.62 -16.73
CA VAL A 37 3.95 12.26 -17.36
C VAL A 37 4.85 12.92 -16.30
N ALA A 38 4.28 13.59 -15.30
CA ALA A 38 5.05 14.16 -14.19
C ALA A 38 5.81 13.08 -13.39
N PHE A 39 5.19 11.93 -13.18
CA PHE A 39 5.81 10.77 -12.52
C PHE A 39 6.95 10.20 -13.36
N MET A 40 6.70 10.00 -14.66
CA MET A 40 7.68 9.48 -15.61
C MET A 40 8.92 10.38 -15.73
N ASP A 41 8.72 11.70 -15.85
CA ASP A 41 9.78 12.69 -16.04
C ASP A 41 10.30 13.29 -14.71
N LYS A 42 9.94 12.69 -13.57
CA LYS A 42 10.38 13.07 -12.22
C LYS A 42 10.14 14.56 -11.90
N LYS A 43 9.00 15.10 -12.32
CA LYS A 43 8.56 16.49 -12.08
C LYS A 43 7.94 16.61 -10.69
N THR A 44 8.78 16.54 -9.67
CA THR A 44 8.38 16.43 -8.27
C THR A 44 7.56 17.60 -7.74
N VAL A 45 7.84 18.83 -8.18
CA VAL A 45 7.07 20.02 -7.76
C VAL A 45 5.64 19.92 -8.28
N VAL A 46 5.48 19.48 -9.53
CA VAL A 46 4.15 19.29 -10.13
C VAL A 46 3.43 18.10 -9.51
N LEU A 47 4.13 16.99 -9.24
CA LEU A 47 3.52 15.83 -8.56
C LEU A 47 2.93 16.18 -7.21
N ARG A 48 3.67 16.97 -6.41
CA ARG A 48 3.20 17.48 -5.12
C ARG A 48 1.91 18.29 -5.29
N GLU A 49 1.90 19.22 -6.26
CA GLU A 49 0.74 20.08 -6.51
C GLU A 49 -0.47 19.32 -7.06
N LEU A 50 -0.24 18.34 -7.95
CA LEU A 50 -1.29 17.47 -8.48
C LEU A 50 -1.98 16.66 -7.38
N VAL A 51 -1.24 16.13 -6.41
CA VAL A 51 -1.83 15.37 -5.30
C VAL A 51 -2.58 16.30 -4.35
N HIS A 52 -2.04 17.50 -4.12
CA HIS A 52 -2.69 18.54 -3.32
C HIS A 52 -4.04 18.95 -3.90
N THR A 53 -4.09 19.22 -5.21
CA THR A 53 -5.28 19.72 -5.94
C THR A 53 -6.08 18.62 -6.65
N TRP A 54 -5.80 17.35 -6.37
CA TRP A 54 -6.38 16.22 -7.13
C TRP A 54 -7.92 16.31 -7.16
N PRO A 55 -8.55 16.31 -8.35
CA PRO A 55 -9.97 16.62 -8.52
C PRO A 55 -10.88 15.39 -8.46
N PHE A 56 -10.35 14.24 -8.06
CA PHE A 56 -11.10 12.98 -7.98
C PHE A 56 -11.02 12.37 -6.57
N PRO A 57 -12.02 11.58 -6.15
CA PRO A 57 -11.98 10.90 -4.86
C PRO A 57 -10.92 9.80 -4.76
N LEU A 58 -10.42 9.30 -5.90
CA LEU A 58 -9.42 8.24 -5.98
C LEU A 58 -8.22 8.72 -6.80
N LEU A 59 -7.02 8.53 -6.26
CA LEU A 59 -5.75 8.58 -6.98
C LEU A 59 -5.14 7.18 -6.89
N SER A 60 -5.25 6.38 -7.96
CA SER A 60 -4.73 5.01 -7.98
C SER A 60 -3.55 4.88 -8.92
N PHE A 61 -2.40 4.48 -8.38
CA PHE A 61 -1.21 4.18 -9.17
C PHE A 61 -1.48 3.07 -10.16
N GLN A 62 -2.29 2.08 -9.75
CA GLN A 62 -2.69 1.00 -10.64
C GLN A 62 -3.35 1.52 -11.92
N GLN A 63 -4.19 2.55 -11.82
CA GLN A 63 -4.87 3.13 -12.98
C GLN A 63 -3.97 4.12 -13.74
N LEU A 64 -3.21 4.94 -13.01
CA LEU A 64 -2.46 6.06 -13.59
C LEU A 64 -1.14 5.65 -14.24
N LEU A 65 -0.50 4.61 -13.72
CA LEU A 65 0.83 4.18 -14.13
C LEU A 65 0.81 2.95 -15.06
N GLN A 66 -0.38 2.46 -15.45
CA GLN A 66 -0.56 1.45 -16.51
C GLN A 66 -0.46 2.06 -17.91
N GLU A 67 -0.41 1.20 -18.92
CA GLU A 67 -0.57 1.61 -20.32
C GLU A 67 -1.88 2.36 -20.53
N CYS A 68 -1.86 3.38 -21.40
CA CYS A 68 -3.05 4.14 -21.74
C CYS A 68 -3.03 4.56 -23.21
N ALA A 69 -4.15 5.09 -23.70
CA ALA A 69 -4.31 5.53 -25.10
C ALA A 69 -3.24 6.54 -25.57
N HIS A 70 -2.63 7.28 -24.64
CA HIS A 70 -1.65 8.33 -24.94
C HIS A 70 -0.19 7.88 -24.82
N CYS A 71 0.05 6.80 -24.07
CA CYS A 71 1.39 6.30 -23.77
C CYS A 71 1.34 4.82 -23.38
N SER A 72 1.97 3.98 -24.21
CA SER A 72 2.10 2.52 -24.00
C SER A 72 3.12 2.13 -22.94
N ARG A 73 3.77 3.10 -22.28
CA ARG A 73 4.74 2.81 -21.22
C ARG A 73 4.01 2.48 -19.91
N ALA A 74 4.22 1.28 -19.38
CA ALA A 74 3.68 0.82 -18.11
C ALA A 74 4.68 1.09 -16.96
N LEU A 75 4.52 2.22 -16.28
CA LEU A 75 5.42 2.64 -15.20
C LEU A 75 5.27 1.81 -13.93
N LEU A 76 4.16 1.09 -13.74
CA LEU A 76 4.04 0.12 -12.64
C LEU A 76 5.06 -1.01 -12.73
N GLN A 77 5.47 -1.36 -13.96
CA GLN A 77 6.50 -2.35 -14.22
C GLN A 77 7.91 -1.79 -14.10
N GLU A 78 8.05 -0.55 -13.66
CA GLU A 78 9.33 0.10 -13.42
C GLU A 78 9.48 0.39 -11.93
N ARG A 79 10.73 0.45 -11.44
CA ARG A 79 10.99 0.88 -10.07
C ARG A 79 10.69 2.38 -9.94
N PRO A 80 9.82 2.79 -9.00
CA PRO A 80 9.48 4.19 -8.84
C PRO A 80 10.69 4.99 -8.32
N SER A 81 10.80 6.25 -8.74
CA SER A 81 11.83 7.15 -8.20
C SER A 81 11.49 7.61 -6.79
N THR A 82 12.49 7.65 -5.91
CA THR A 82 12.35 8.10 -4.52
C THR A 82 11.77 9.50 -4.43
N GLU A 83 12.22 10.41 -5.30
CA GLU A 83 11.80 11.81 -5.26
C GLU A 83 10.33 11.96 -5.71
N SER A 84 9.87 11.15 -6.67
CA SER A 84 8.46 11.19 -7.12
C SER A 84 7.52 10.64 -6.05
N MET A 85 7.90 9.56 -5.40
CA MET A 85 7.12 8.98 -4.29
C MET A 85 7.04 9.93 -3.10
N GLN A 86 8.17 10.54 -2.72
CA GLN A 86 8.20 11.56 -1.66
C GLN A 86 7.35 12.77 -2.03
N ALA A 87 7.39 13.24 -3.29
CA ALA A 87 6.55 14.33 -3.75
C ALA A 87 5.05 14.02 -3.60
N VAL A 88 4.62 12.80 -3.91
CA VAL A 88 3.24 12.35 -3.70
C VAL A 88 2.86 12.38 -2.23
N ILE A 89 3.70 11.83 -1.35
CA ILE A 89 3.47 11.81 0.10
C ILE A 89 3.44 13.23 0.68
N LEU A 90 4.33 14.11 0.24
CA LEU A 90 4.35 15.53 0.63
C LEU A 90 3.11 16.28 0.13
N GLY A 91 2.64 15.98 -1.08
CA GLY A 91 1.40 16.56 -1.62
C GLY A 91 0.18 16.16 -0.80
N LEU A 92 0.09 14.89 -0.40
CA LEU A 92 -0.95 14.41 0.51
C LEU A 92 -0.86 15.12 1.87
N THR A 93 0.34 15.21 2.45
CA THR A 93 0.57 15.84 3.75
C THR A 93 0.17 17.32 3.73
N ALA A 94 0.56 18.05 2.67
CA ALA A 94 0.16 19.45 2.48
C ALA A 94 -1.36 19.60 2.40
N ARG A 95 -2.05 18.66 1.73
CA ARG A 95 -3.51 18.65 1.64
C ARG A 95 -4.19 18.45 2.99
N LEU A 96 -3.66 17.58 3.85
CA LEU A 96 -4.21 17.31 5.18
C LEU A 96 -4.05 18.52 6.13
N HIS A 97 -2.97 19.29 5.98
CA HIS A 97 -2.72 20.49 6.79
C HIS A 97 -3.45 21.74 6.28
N THR A 98 -3.87 21.75 5.02
CA THR A 98 -4.62 22.88 4.47
C THR A 98 -6.07 22.75 4.90
N SER A 99 -6.39 23.29 6.08
CA SER A 99 -7.77 23.63 6.41
C SER A 99 -8.29 24.56 5.33
N GLU A 100 -9.40 24.17 4.68
CA GLU A 100 -10.07 24.92 3.61
C GLU A 100 -9.95 26.45 3.84
N PRO A 101 -9.23 27.20 2.99
CA PRO A 101 -9.16 28.63 3.14
C PRO A 101 -10.54 29.22 2.90
N GLY A 102 -11.01 30.03 3.85
CA GLY A 102 -12.15 30.89 3.65
C GLY A 102 -11.95 31.77 2.41
N ALA A 103 -12.96 31.75 1.53
CA ALA A 103 -13.28 32.80 0.57
C ALA A 103 -12.11 33.31 -0.31
N SER A 104 -11.74 32.60 -1.38
CA SER A 104 -11.21 33.23 -2.61
C SER A 104 -10.90 32.28 -3.77
N THR A 105 -10.84 30.97 -3.56
CA THR A 105 -10.69 30.00 -4.65
C THR A 105 -11.93 29.12 -4.69
N GLN A 106 -12.48 28.87 -5.89
CA GLN A 106 -13.71 28.07 -6.05
C GLN A 106 -13.65 26.81 -5.19
N PRO A 107 -14.62 26.59 -4.28
CA PRO A 107 -14.58 25.43 -3.40
C PRO A 107 -14.67 24.18 -4.26
N LEU A 108 -13.61 23.36 -4.27
CA LEU A 108 -13.70 22.02 -4.83
C LEU A 108 -14.85 21.35 -4.09
N CYS A 109 -15.96 21.09 -4.80
CA CYS A 109 -17.11 20.41 -4.23
C CYS A 109 -16.63 19.19 -3.43
N ARG A 110 -17.06 19.03 -2.16
CA ARG A 110 -16.66 17.91 -1.26
C ARG A 110 -16.79 16.49 -1.88
N LYS A 111 -17.53 16.36 -2.98
CA LYS A 111 -17.65 15.14 -3.80
C LYS A 111 -16.36 14.78 -4.57
N HIS A 112 -15.48 15.75 -4.81
CA HIS A 112 -14.26 15.65 -5.62
C HIS A 112 -12.97 15.71 -4.79
N ALA A 113 -13.08 15.79 -3.45
CA ALA A 113 -11.94 15.71 -2.57
C ALA A 113 -11.36 14.29 -2.57
N LEU A 114 -10.03 14.19 -2.62
CA LEU A 114 -9.32 12.91 -2.53
C LEU A 114 -9.69 12.20 -1.21
N ARG A 115 -10.14 10.96 -1.32
CA ARG A 115 -10.49 10.08 -0.19
C ARG A 115 -9.62 8.86 -0.12
N VAL A 116 -9.11 8.41 -1.27
CA VAL A 116 -8.27 7.22 -1.36
C VAL A 116 -7.04 7.54 -2.21
N LEU A 117 -5.86 7.45 -1.59
CA LEU A 117 -4.58 7.40 -2.29
C LEU A 117 -4.14 5.93 -2.33
N ASP A 118 -4.20 5.33 -3.52
CA ASP A 118 -3.82 3.95 -3.73
C ASP A 118 -2.44 3.89 -4.42
N MET A 119 -1.42 3.55 -3.63
CA MET A 119 -0.02 3.44 -4.05
C MET A 119 0.41 1.98 -4.25
N THR A 120 -0.54 1.06 -4.39
CA THR A 120 -0.28 -0.38 -4.51
C THR A 120 0.10 -0.81 -5.93
N GLY A 121 0.65 -2.02 -6.06
CA GLY A 121 0.99 -2.65 -7.35
C GLY A 121 2.28 -2.14 -7.99
N LEU A 122 3.09 -1.39 -7.24
CA LEU A 122 4.46 -1.07 -7.63
C LEU A 122 5.30 -2.35 -7.59
N LEU A 123 6.16 -2.55 -8.59
CA LEU A 123 7.07 -3.69 -8.59
C LEU A 123 8.05 -3.63 -7.42
N ASP A 124 8.17 -4.77 -6.74
CA ASP A 124 9.24 -5.10 -5.80
C ASP A 124 9.80 -6.47 -6.21
N ASP A 125 10.88 -6.47 -6.97
CA ASP A 125 11.57 -7.69 -7.41
C ASP A 125 12.50 -8.26 -6.33
N GLY A 126 12.66 -7.56 -5.19
CA GLY A 126 13.49 -8.01 -4.06
C GLY A 126 14.98 -8.14 -4.36
N VAL A 127 15.45 -7.61 -5.49
CA VAL A 127 16.87 -7.58 -5.90
C VAL A 127 17.51 -6.27 -5.42
N GLU A 128 18.81 -6.32 -5.10
CA GLU A 128 19.57 -5.21 -4.50
C GLU A 128 19.48 -3.86 -5.22
N GLN A 129 19.75 -2.84 -4.41
CA GLN A 129 19.42 -1.42 -4.57
C GLN A 129 20.17 -0.75 -5.73
N ASP A 130 19.44 -0.22 -6.71
CA ASP A 130 19.97 0.84 -7.58
C ASP A 130 19.90 2.19 -6.85
N PRO A 131 20.99 2.97 -6.80
CA PRO A 131 20.98 4.31 -6.22
C PRO A 131 19.95 5.21 -6.93
N GLY A 132 18.88 5.60 -6.20
CA GLY A 132 17.84 6.52 -6.71
C GLY A 132 16.48 5.88 -7.02
N THR A 133 16.32 4.57 -6.81
CA THR A 133 15.00 3.90 -6.84
C THR A 133 14.45 3.72 -5.43
N MET A 134 13.16 3.95 -5.25
CA MET A 134 12.52 3.75 -3.95
C MET A 134 12.17 2.28 -3.81
N SER A 135 12.79 1.60 -2.84
CA SER A 135 12.27 0.29 -2.46
C SER A 135 10.86 0.46 -1.90
N MET A 136 10.04 -0.58 -2.01
CA MET A 136 8.73 -0.60 -1.35
C MET A 136 8.87 -0.41 0.17
N TRP A 137 10.06 -0.65 0.76
CA TRP A 137 10.31 -0.41 2.20
C TRP A 137 10.51 1.06 2.48
N ASP A 138 11.23 1.77 1.62
CA ASP A 138 11.40 3.21 1.77
C ASP A 138 10.05 3.90 1.60
N CYS A 139 9.20 3.43 0.68
CA CYS A 139 7.83 3.91 0.53
C CYS A 139 7.01 3.66 1.80
N THR A 140 7.03 2.42 2.29
CA THR A 140 6.39 2.03 3.55
C THR A 140 6.87 2.90 4.71
N ALA A 141 8.18 3.15 4.79
CA ALA A 141 8.80 3.96 5.82
C ALA A 141 8.37 5.43 5.73
N ALA A 142 8.34 6.00 4.54
CA ALA A 142 7.93 7.38 4.32
C ALA A 142 6.45 7.59 4.70
N VAL A 143 5.55 6.71 4.25
CA VAL A 143 4.12 6.77 4.60
C VAL A 143 3.94 6.62 6.11
N ALA A 144 4.59 5.64 6.72
CA ALA A 144 4.52 5.41 8.15
C ALA A 144 5.04 6.60 8.98
N ARG A 145 6.14 7.26 8.56
CA ARG A 145 6.64 8.48 9.21
C ARG A 145 5.62 9.60 9.12
N THR A 146 4.95 9.75 7.97
CA THR A 146 3.88 10.74 7.86
C THR A 146 2.70 10.44 8.77
N CYS A 147 2.28 9.18 8.91
CA CYS A 147 1.23 8.80 9.87
C CYS A 147 1.61 9.19 11.31
N ILE A 148 2.84 8.90 11.72
CA ILE A 148 3.34 9.21 13.08
C ILE A 148 3.42 10.73 13.29
N ALA A 149 3.95 11.47 12.32
CA ALA A 149 4.07 12.93 12.40
C ALA A 149 2.70 13.62 12.47
N GLN A 150 1.68 13.11 11.77
CA GLN A 150 0.31 13.63 11.87
C GLN A 150 -0.26 13.50 13.28
N GLN A 151 0.06 12.42 14.00
CA GLN A 151 -0.41 12.21 15.36
C GLN A 151 0.34 13.10 16.37
N GLN A 152 1.65 13.27 16.19
CA GLN A 152 2.49 14.07 17.10
C GLN A 152 2.33 15.59 16.90
N GLY A 153 1.98 16.04 15.69
CA GLY A 153 1.73 17.45 15.38
C GLY A 153 0.32 17.94 15.73
N GLY A 154 -0.53 17.10 16.34
CA GLY A 154 -1.96 17.33 16.49
C GLY A 154 -2.42 17.69 17.90
N ALA A 155 -1.96 18.81 18.45
CA ALA A 155 -2.80 19.62 19.35
C ALA A 155 -3.54 20.64 18.47
N ALA A 156 -4.66 20.23 17.89
CA ALA A 156 -5.42 21.09 16.97
C ALA A 156 -6.62 21.74 17.69
N GLU A 157 -6.59 23.07 17.67
CA GLU A 157 -7.67 24.03 17.90
C GLU A 157 -9.03 23.62 17.29
N PRO A 158 -10.16 24.17 17.78
CA PRO A 158 -11.52 23.79 17.40
C PRO A 158 -11.88 24.24 15.96
N GLY A 159 -11.30 23.59 14.96
CA GLY A 159 -11.66 23.69 13.55
C GLY A 159 -12.49 22.50 13.06
N PRO A 160 -13.15 22.59 11.90
CA PRO A 160 -13.83 21.46 11.30
C PRO A 160 -12.83 20.34 10.98
N ALA A 161 -13.15 19.11 11.37
CA ALA A 161 -12.28 17.96 11.21
C ALA A 161 -11.93 17.73 9.71
N PRO A 162 -10.64 17.53 9.37
CA PRO A 162 -10.23 17.27 7.99
C PRO A 162 -10.86 15.98 7.45
N ILE A 163 -11.11 15.94 6.14
CA ILE A 163 -11.67 14.75 5.47
C ILE A 163 -10.62 13.63 5.56
N PRO A 164 -10.96 12.47 6.16
CA PRO A 164 -10.00 11.40 6.29
C PRO A 164 -9.65 10.82 4.92
N VAL A 165 -8.36 10.60 4.68
CA VAL A 165 -7.82 9.97 3.48
C VAL A 165 -7.31 8.58 3.83
N GLU A 166 -7.79 7.58 3.10
CA GLU A 166 -7.29 6.21 3.15
C GLU A 166 -6.08 6.08 2.22
N VAL A 167 -4.94 5.65 2.75
CA VAL A 167 -3.73 5.38 1.99
C VAL A 167 -3.56 3.87 1.86
N ARG A 168 -3.73 3.35 0.64
CA ARG A 168 -3.52 1.93 0.33
C ARG A 168 -2.09 1.69 -0.09
N VAL A 169 -1.43 0.77 0.58
CA VAL A 169 -0.04 0.39 0.31
C VAL A 169 0.14 -1.12 0.43
N ASP A 170 1.13 -1.63 -0.30
CA ASP A 170 1.65 -2.97 -0.09
C ASP A 170 2.78 -2.87 0.94
N LEU A 171 2.70 -3.66 2.00
CA LEU A 171 3.62 -3.59 3.14
C LEU A 171 4.56 -4.78 3.14
N ARG A 172 5.86 -4.49 3.28
CA ARG A 172 6.84 -5.51 3.63
C ARG A 172 7.44 -5.22 5.00
N VAL A 173 7.57 -6.27 5.79
CA VAL A 173 8.04 -6.19 7.18
C VAL A 173 9.07 -7.26 7.47
N ASN A 174 10.10 -6.88 8.22
CA ASN A 174 11.08 -7.77 8.81
C ASN A 174 11.35 -7.35 10.27
N ARG A 175 12.29 -8.02 10.94
CA ARG A 175 12.60 -7.73 12.36
C ARG A 175 12.99 -6.27 12.60
N ALA A 176 13.76 -5.67 11.69
CA ALA A 176 14.23 -4.29 11.84
C ALA A 176 13.12 -3.26 11.67
N SER A 177 12.19 -3.50 10.73
CA SER A 177 11.09 -2.57 10.40
C SER A 177 9.83 -2.77 11.26
N TYR A 178 9.68 -3.92 11.92
CA TYR A 178 8.46 -4.27 12.66
C TYR A 178 8.04 -3.23 13.70
N ALA A 179 8.97 -2.77 14.55
CA ALA A 179 8.63 -1.84 15.63
C ALA A 179 8.05 -0.53 15.09
N PHE A 180 8.70 0.00 14.05
CA PHE A 180 8.31 1.23 13.38
C PHE A 180 6.99 1.09 12.61
N LEU A 181 6.80 -0.03 11.88
CA LEU A 181 5.54 -0.30 11.17
C LEU A 181 4.35 -0.49 12.09
N ARG A 182 4.58 -1.18 13.21
CA ARG A 182 3.56 -1.39 14.23
C ARG A 182 3.08 -0.07 14.82
N GLU A 183 4.00 0.86 15.06
CA GLU A 183 3.66 2.19 15.56
C GLU A 183 2.83 2.96 14.55
N ALA A 184 3.26 3.00 13.29
CA ALA A 184 2.51 3.70 12.24
C ALA A 184 1.09 3.16 12.03
N LEU A 185 0.90 1.84 12.09
CA LEU A 185 -0.44 1.22 12.01
C LEU A 185 -1.32 1.66 13.19
N ARG A 186 -0.76 1.73 14.41
CA ARG A 186 -1.49 2.21 15.59
C ARG A 186 -1.82 3.70 15.49
N SER A 187 -0.86 4.51 15.07
CA SER A 187 -1.02 5.96 14.86
C SER A 187 -2.05 6.28 13.78
N SER A 188 -2.29 5.37 12.84
CA SER A 188 -3.31 5.56 11.80
C SER A 188 -4.75 5.42 12.31
N VAL A 189 -4.96 4.76 13.46
CA VAL A 189 -6.30 4.57 14.03
C VAL A 189 -6.79 5.89 14.62
N GLY A 190 -7.88 6.41 14.05
CA GLY A 190 -8.47 7.68 14.50
C GLY A 190 -7.77 8.93 13.96
N SER A 191 -6.78 8.78 13.08
CA SER A 191 -6.11 9.91 12.43
C SER A 191 -6.81 10.28 11.10
N PRO A 192 -6.57 11.48 10.56
CA PRO A 192 -7.06 11.87 9.24
C PRO A 192 -6.38 11.11 8.09
N LEU A 193 -5.31 10.35 8.37
CA LEU A 193 -4.61 9.52 7.39
C LEU A 193 -4.68 8.05 7.83
N ARG A 194 -5.60 7.30 7.24
CA ARG A 194 -5.81 5.88 7.57
C ARG A 194 -4.94 5.01 6.68
N LEU A 195 -4.08 4.20 7.29
CA LEU A 195 -3.22 3.28 6.56
C LEU A 195 -3.94 1.95 6.34
N CYS A 196 -4.07 1.54 5.08
CA CYS A 196 -4.76 0.33 4.66
C CYS A 196 -3.78 -0.56 3.89
N CYS A 197 -3.43 -1.72 4.46
CA CYS A 197 -2.54 -2.67 3.81
C CYS A 197 -3.34 -3.57 2.85
N ARG A 198 -2.92 -3.64 1.59
CA ARG A 198 -3.55 -4.53 0.61
C ARG A 198 -2.80 -5.85 0.46
N ASP A 199 -1.49 -5.79 0.21
CA ASP A 199 -0.63 -6.98 0.15
C ASP A 199 0.41 -6.90 1.28
N LEU A 200 0.45 -7.92 2.14
CA LEU A 200 1.43 -8.03 3.22
C LEU A 200 2.48 -9.09 2.89
N ARG A 201 3.75 -8.73 2.97
CA ARG A 201 4.87 -9.67 2.98
C ARG A 201 5.67 -9.56 4.28
N ALA A 202 5.67 -10.62 5.08
CA ALA A 202 6.41 -10.66 6.34
C ALA A 202 7.55 -11.67 6.28
N GLU A 203 8.75 -11.23 6.67
CA GLU A 203 9.96 -12.03 6.62
C GLU A 203 10.65 -12.10 7.98
N ASP A 204 11.05 -13.29 8.37
CA ASP A 204 11.84 -13.58 9.57
C ASP A 204 11.22 -13.06 10.88
N LEU A 205 9.91 -12.79 10.91
CA LEU A 205 9.23 -12.33 12.10
C LEU A 205 8.98 -13.47 13.09
N PRO A 206 9.23 -13.26 14.40
CA PRO A 206 8.74 -14.16 15.44
C PRO A 206 7.23 -14.31 15.34
N MET A 207 6.71 -15.52 15.59
CA MET A 207 5.27 -15.82 15.52
C MET A 207 4.40 -14.83 16.31
N ARG A 208 4.82 -14.48 17.54
CA ARG A 208 4.13 -13.48 18.37
C ARG A 208 4.00 -12.11 17.68
N ASN A 209 5.05 -11.68 16.99
CA ASN A 209 5.05 -10.41 16.26
C ASN A 209 4.20 -10.49 14.99
N THR A 210 4.21 -11.63 14.30
CA THR A 210 3.32 -11.85 13.15
C THR A 210 1.85 -11.81 13.57
N VAL A 211 1.47 -12.51 14.65
CA VAL A 211 0.10 -12.47 15.19
C VAL A 211 -0.30 -11.05 15.56
N ALA A 212 0.56 -10.33 16.32
CA ALA A 212 0.28 -8.96 16.75
C ALA A 212 0.17 -8.00 15.55
N LEU A 213 0.99 -8.17 14.52
CA LEU A 213 0.90 -7.38 13.30
C LEU A 213 -0.40 -7.66 12.56
N LEU A 214 -0.74 -8.93 12.36
CA LEU A 214 -1.98 -9.32 11.70
C LEU A 214 -3.14 -8.62 12.41
N GLN A 215 -3.27 -8.76 13.73
CA GLN A 215 -4.37 -8.17 14.51
C GLN A 215 -4.55 -6.65 14.32
N LEU A 216 -3.51 -5.90 13.94
CA LEU A 216 -3.58 -4.46 13.69
C LEU A 216 -4.06 -4.11 12.27
N LEU A 217 -3.99 -5.05 11.32
CA LEU A 217 -4.37 -4.80 9.93
C LEU A 217 -5.90 -4.84 9.75
N ASP A 218 -6.40 -3.91 8.94
CA ASP A 218 -7.81 -3.83 8.56
C ASP A 218 -8.24 -5.06 7.73
N ALA A 219 -9.32 -5.71 8.18
CA ALA A 219 -9.85 -6.91 7.55
C ALA A 219 -10.50 -6.66 6.17
N GLY A 220 -10.93 -5.42 5.89
CA GLY A 220 -11.56 -5.05 4.63
C GLY A 220 -10.58 -4.83 3.48
N CYS A 221 -9.33 -4.51 3.80
CA CYS A 221 -8.32 -4.09 2.83
C CYS A 221 -7.47 -5.24 2.28
N LEU A 222 -7.12 -6.20 3.14
CA LEU A 222 -6.07 -7.17 2.87
C LEU A 222 -6.53 -8.23 1.86
N ARG A 223 -5.80 -8.35 0.75
CA ARG A 223 -6.06 -9.30 -0.34
C ARG A 223 -4.99 -10.37 -0.48
N ARG A 224 -3.75 -10.09 -0.10
CA ARG A 224 -2.66 -11.06 -0.18
C ARG A 224 -1.80 -11.06 1.07
N VAL A 225 -1.42 -12.25 1.51
CA VAL A 225 -0.53 -12.48 2.64
C VAL A 225 0.56 -13.45 2.23
N ASP A 226 1.82 -13.03 2.32
CA ASP A 226 3.03 -13.84 2.15
C ASP A 226 3.80 -13.83 3.47
N LEU A 227 3.83 -14.98 4.15
CA LEU A 227 4.55 -15.15 5.42
C LEU A 227 5.73 -16.11 5.21
N ARG A 228 6.93 -15.58 5.46
CA ARG A 228 8.19 -16.33 5.42
C ARG A 228 8.72 -16.51 6.84
N PHE A 229 8.62 -17.75 7.31
CA PHE A 229 9.17 -18.17 8.59
C PHE A 229 10.44 -18.97 8.37
N ASN A 230 11.34 -18.96 9.34
CA ASN A 230 12.51 -19.86 9.33
C ASN A 230 12.12 -21.31 9.63
N ASN A 231 11.13 -21.51 10.49
CA ASN A 231 10.59 -22.82 10.83
C ASN A 231 9.12 -22.66 11.24
N LEU A 232 8.21 -23.07 10.36
CA LEU A 232 6.77 -23.10 10.65
C LEU A 232 6.28 -24.56 10.71
N GLY A 233 6.12 -25.10 11.92
CA GLY A 233 5.48 -26.39 12.12
C GLY A 233 3.94 -26.32 12.06
N LEU A 234 3.28 -27.49 12.08
CA LEU A 234 1.81 -27.62 12.11
C LEU A 234 1.16 -26.88 13.30
N ARG A 235 1.81 -26.92 14.47
CA ARG A 235 1.38 -26.14 15.64
C ARG A 235 1.45 -24.63 15.40
N GLY A 236 2.41 -24.18 14.59
CA GLY A 236 2.49 -22.77 14.23
C GLY A 236 1.40 -22.35 13.25
N LEU A 237 1.03 -23.24 12.33
CA LEU A 237 -0.11 -23.03 11.43
C LEU A 237 -1.42 -22.90 12.20
N SER A 238 -1.68 -23.78 13.18
CA SER A 238 -2.90 -23.71 14.00
C SER A 238 -2.98 -22.39 14.80
N VAL A 239 -1.85 -21.76 15.12
CA VAL A 239 -1.83 -20.42 15.73
C VAL A 239 -2.08 -19.31 14.71
N ILE A 240 -1.42 -19.33 13.55
CA ILE A 240 -1.46 -18.22 12.59
C ILE A 240 -2.76 -18.18 11.79
N ILE A 241 -3.24 -19.34 11.34
CA ILE A 241 -4.32 -19.44 10.36
C ILE A 241 -5.64 -18.86 10.85
N PRO A 242 -6.07 -19.01 12.12
CA PRO A 242 -7.25 -18.32 12.64
C PRO A 242 -7.17 -16.80 12.51
N HIS A 243 -5.99 -16.20 12.67
CA HIS A 243 -5.79 -14.76 12.52
C HIS A 243 -5.79 -14.30 11.06
N VAL A 244 -5.50 -15.20 10.13
CA VAL A 244 -5.57 -14.96 8.68
C VAL A 244 -6.99 -15.22 8.16
N ALA A 245 -7.70 -16.20 8.70
CA ALA A 245 -9.07 -16.57 8.33
C ALA A 245 -10.10 -15.47 8.60
N ARG A 246 -9.79 -14.45 9.42
CA ARG A 246 -10.68 -13.28 9.57
C ARG A 246 -10.73 -12.39 8.33
N PHE A 247 -9.74 -12.49 7.44
CA PHE A 247 -9.69 -11.69 6.22
C PHE A 247 -10.58 -12.32 5.15
N GLN A 248 -11.86 -11.93 5.15
CA GLN A 248 -12.86 -12.50 4.24
C GLN A 248 -12.57 -12.22 2.76
N HIS A 249 -11.87 -11.14 2.46
CA HIS A 249 -11.49 -10.74 1.10
C HIS A 249 -10.10 -11.23 0.68
N LEU A 250 -9.45 -12.09 1.48
CA LEU A 250 -8.13 -12.63 1.16
C LEU A 250 -8.22 -13.54 -0.06
N ALA A 251 -7.50 -13.18 -1.12
CA ALA A 251 -7.45 -13.91 -2.38
C ALA A 251 -6.23 -14.81 -2.51
N SER A 252 -5.11 -14.47 -1.85
CA SER A 252 -3.87 -15.25 -1.88
C SER A 252 -3.25 -15.38 -0.50
N LEU A 253 -2.91 -16.61 -0.12
CA LEU A 253 -2.12 -16.94 1.06
C LEU A 253 -0.89 -17.74 0.65
N ARG A 254 0.30 -17.21 0.95
CA ARG A 254 1.59 -17.88 0.73
C ARG A 254 2.29 -18.06 2.06
N LEU A 255 2.67 -19.29 2.36
CA LEU A 255 3.38 -19.69 3.55
C LEU A 255 4.65 -20.40 3.11
N HIS A 256 5.80 -19.90 3.52
CA HIS A 256 7.08 -20.48 3.18
C HIS A 256 7.67 -21.26 4.35
N TYR A 257 8.39 -22.35 4.04
CA TYR A 257 9.10 -23.22 4.99
C TYR A 257 8.18 -23.87 6.04
N VAL A 258 7.06 -24.41 5.55
CA VAL A 258 6.14 -25.22 6.35
C VAL A 258 6.74 -26.61 6.55
N HIS A 259 7.18 -26.93 7.76
CA HIS A 259 7.67 -28.27 8.06
C HIS A 259 6.53 -29.11 8.65
N GLY A 260 6.21 -30.23 8.00
CA GLY A 260 5.49 -31.31 8.67
C GLY A 260 6.46 -31.96 9.66
N ASP A 261 5.98 -32.37 10.84
CA ASP A 261 6.79 -33.15 11.78
C ASP A 261 7.12 -34.51 11.12
N SER A 262 8.20 -34.55 10.34
CA SER A 262 8.51 -35.64 9.42
C SER A 262 9.23 -36.80 10.11
N ARG A 263 9.04 -37.02 11.41
CA ARG A 263 9.71 -38.11 12.13
C ARG A 263 8.79 -39.10 12.83
N GLN A 264 7.51 -38.79 12.97
CA GLN A 264 6.42 -39.74 13.27
C GLN A 264 5.10 -38.93 13.29
N PRO A 265 3.99 -39.45 12.76
CA PRO A 265 2.68 -38.85 13.02
C PRO A 265 2.44 -38.91 14.53
N SER A 266 2.62 -37.77 15.20
CA SER A 266 2.17 -37.59 16.58
C SER A 266 0.68 -37.27 16.53
N VAL A 267 -0.08 -37.73 17.54
CA VAL A 267 -1.51 -37.40 17.69
C VAL A 267 -1.71 -35.88 17.65
N ASP A 268 -0.81 -35.14 18.31
CA ASP A 268 -0.78 -33.67 18.28
C ASP A 268 -0.59 -33.10 16.85
N GLY A 269 0.23 -33.73 16.02
CA GLY A 269 0.47 -33.31 14.64
C GLY A 269 -0.77 -33.47 13.77
N GLU A 270 -1.44 -34.62 13.87
CA GLU A 270 -2.70 -34.88 13.15
C GLU A 270 -3.82 -33.93 13.59
N ASP A 271 -3.97 -33.69 14.88
CA ASP A 271 -5.00 -32.79 15.41
C ASP A 271 -4.76 -31.34 14.99
N ASN A 272 -3.51 -30.87 14.98
CA ASN A 272 -3.16 -29.55 14.46
C ASN A 272 -3.44 -29.43 12.95
N PHE A 273 -3.22 -30.50 12.18
CA PHE A 273 -3.52 -30.52 10.75
C PHE A 273 -5.03 -30.55 10.48
N ARG A 274 -5.80 -31.38 11.19
CA ARG A 274 -7.28 -31.36 11.14
C ARG A 274 -7.83 -29.99 11.50
N TYR A 275 -7.30 -29.36 12.55
CA TYR A 275 -7.66 -28.00 12.93
C TYR A 275 -7.34 -26.98 11.82
N PHE A 276 -6.15 -27.07 11.22
CA PHE A 276 -5.78 -26.25 10.08
C PHE A 276 -6.78 -26.38 8.93
N LEU A 277 -7.10 -27.60 8.50
CA LEU A 277 -8.09 -27.86 7.44
C LEU A 277 -9.47 -27.30 7.79
N ALA A 278 -9.90 -27.44 9.04
CA ALA A 278 -11.16 -26.85 9.50
C ALA A 278 -11.16 -25.32 9.39
N GLN A 279 -10.04 -24.65 9.71
CA GLN A 279 -9.92 -23.20 9.52
C GLN A 279 -9.84 -22.81 8.04
N MET A 280 -9.30 -23.67 7.16
CA MET A 280 -9.27 -23.41 5.73
C MET A 280 -10.69 -23.27 5.14
N GLY A 281 -11.67 -23.98 5.70
CA GLY A 281 -13.08 -23.84 5.32
C GLY A 281 -13.70 -22.47 5.61
N ARG A 282 -13.01 -21.60 6.37
CA ARG A 282 -13.50 -20.23 6.69
C ARG A 282 -13.13 -19.20 5.63
N PHE A 283 -12.23 -19.52 4.72
CA PHE A 283 -11.86 -18.61 3.63
C PHE A 283 -12.90 -18.66 2.53
N THR A 284 -13.59 -17.55 2.29
CA THR A 284 -14.66 -17.44 1.28
C THR A 284 -14.14 -16.99 -0.09
N CYS A 285 -13.07 -16.20 -0.12
CA CYS A 285 -12.52 -15.60 -1.34
C CYS A 285 -11.12 -16.11 -1.74
N LEU A 286 -10.56 -17.08 -1.01
CA LEU A 286 -9.20 -17.56 -1.25
C LEU A 286 -9.13 -18.33 -2.57
N ARG A 287 -8.28 -17.86 -3.49
CA ARG A 287 -8.06 -18.45 -4.82
C ARG A 287 -6.69 -19.09 -4.95
N GLU A 288 -5.71 -18.55 -4.24
CA GLU A 288 -4.33 -19.04 -4.23
C GLU A 288 -3.93 -19.44 -2.82
N LEU A 289 -3.56 -20.70 -2.63
CA LEU A 289 -2.87 -21.19 -1.45
C LEU A 289 -1.53 -21.78 -1.90
N SER A 290 -0.43 -21.19 -1.42
CA SER A 290 0.91 -21.72 -1.65
C SER A 290 1.55 -22.06 -0.32
N MET A 291 2.02 -23.30 -0.19
CA MET A 291 2.80 -23.76 0.96
C MET A 291 4.18 -24.19 0.43
N GLY A 292 5.05 -23.22 0.22
CA GLY A 292 6.39 -23.45 -0.32
C GLY A 292 7.23 -24.31 0.62
N SER A 293 7.89 -25.32 0.07
CA SER A 293 8.68 -26.31 0.82
C SER A 293 7.89 -27.08 1.88
N SER A 294 6.58 -27.30 1.64
CA SER A 294 5.78 -28.12 2.54
C SER A 294 6.17 -29.60 2.44
N LEU A 295 6.49 -30.21 3.58
CA LEU A 295 6.64 -31.67 3.70
C LEU A 295 5.29 -32.38 3.89
N LEU A 296 4.19 -31.75 3.48
CA LEU A 296 2.87 -32.36 3.54
C LEU A 296 2.86 -33.53 2.56
N SER A 297 2.55 -34.72 3.07
CA SER A 297 2.73 -36.01 2.39
C SER A 297 1.87 -36.20 1.12
N GLY A 298 1.04 -35.21 0.76
CA GLY A 298 0.11 -35.27 -0.36
C GLY A 298 -1.04 -36.27 -0.16
N ARG A 299 -1.13 -36.93 1.00
CA ARG A 299 -2.21 -37.85 1.33
C ARG A 299 -3.33 -37.09 2.03
N LEU A 300 -4.47 -37.01 1.36
CA LEU A 300 -5.75 -36.55 1.91
C LEU A 300 -6.59 -37.81 2.07
N ASP A 301 -6.40 -38.53 3.19
CA ASP A 301 -7.25 -39.66 3.56
C ASP A 301 -8.51 -39.17 4.28
#